data_AF-A0A8D0AZY6-F1
#
_entry.id   AF-A0A8D0AZY6-F1
#
_cell.length_a   1.000
_cell.length_b   1.000
_cell.length_c   1.000
_cell.angle_alpha   90.00
_cell.angle_beta   90.00
_cell.angle_gamma   90.00
#
_symmetry.space_group_name_H-M   'P 1'
#
loop_
_entity.id
_entity.type
_entity.pdbx_description
1 polymer ?
#
loop_
_entity_poly.entity_id
_entity_poly.type
_entity_poly.pdbx_seq_one_letter_code
_entity_poly.pdbx_strand_id
1 'polypeptide(L)'
;MSKRVAPDKPTVAKKLRNSQLTAKYRAEQYPNDYYESGQQLFCKFCQHTIDWTRKDICNDHLKSKVHLKNKAKSTAGKSLQVTIEAMTQSIDARREFVEDFVAMCAEADIPLEKMKRIRPFLVKHCKQGGALPENASSLRETHLPRQFNTMLNMSTCTRSSS
;
A
#
# COMPACT_ATOMS: atom_id res chain seq x y z
N MET A 1 -41.58 26.31 13.52
CA MET A 1 -40.81 26.89 14.64
C MET A 1 -39.69 25.92 15.02
N SER A 2 -38.51 26.06 14.39
CA SER A 2 -37.39 25.14 14.60
C SER A 2 -36.65 25.50 15.88
N LYS A 3 -36.67 24.57 16.85
CA LYS A 3 -36.02 24.72 18.16
C LYS A 3 -34.50 24.78 17.98
N ARG A 4 -33.88 25.86 18.45
CA ARG A 4 -32.42 26.00 18.51
C ARG A 4 -31.87 25.02 19.56
N VAL A 5 -31.03 24.09 19.14
CA VAL A 5 -30.24 23.24 20.05
C VAL A 5 -29.09 24.09 20.59
N ALA A 6 -28.98 24.18 21.92
CA ALA A 6 -27.91 24.91 22.58
C ALA A 6 -26.57 24.17 22.44
N PRO A 7 -25.43 24.87 22.32
CA PRO A 7 -24.13 24.23 22.26
C PRO A 7 -23.77 23.64 23.64
N ASP A 8 -23.37 22.37 23.63
CA ASP A 8 -22.85 21.65 24.79
C ASP A 8 -21.65 22.39 25.38
N LYS A 9 -21.70 22.65 26.70
CA LYS A 9 -20.63 23.33 27.43
C LYS A 9 -19.40 22.41 27.51
N PRO A 10 -18.17 22.93 27.39
CA PRO A 10 -16.98 22.11 27.60
C PRO A 10 -16.92 21.66 29.06
N THR A 11 -17.04 20.35 29.27
CA THR A 11 -16.94 19.70 30.58
C THR A 11 -15.55 19.96 31.16
N VAL A 12 -15.48 20.77 32.21
CA VAL A 12 -14.25 21.05 32.96
C VAL A 12 -13.69 19.73 33.48
N ALA A 13 -12.52 19.31 32.96
CA ALA A 13 -11.85 18.09 33.36
C ALA A 13 -11.46 18.17 34.85
N LYS A 14 -12.15 17.43 35.70
CA LYS A 14 -11.81 17.28 37.12
C LYS A 14 -10.46 16.56 37.23
N LYS A 15 -9.52 17.14 37.98
CA LYS A 15 -8.21 16.54 38.26
C LYS A 15 -8.41 15.30 39.14
N LEU A 16 -8.39 14.11 38.53
CA LEU A 16 -8.48 12.83 39.23
C LEU A 16 -7.27 12.62 40.16
N ARG A 17 -7.52 11.97 41.31
CA ARG A 17 -6.46 11.57 42.24
C ARG A 17 -5.62 10.45 41.61
N ASN A 18 -4.34 10.38 41.95
CA ASN A 18 -3.40 9.43 41.32
C ASN A 18 -3.85 7.96 41.41
N SER A 19 -4.61 7.57 42.45
CA SER A 19 -5.17 6.23 42.63
C SER A 19 -6.28 5.85 41.65
N GLN A 20 -6.80 6.81 40.88
CA GLN A 20 -7.85 6.62 39.87
C GLN A 20 -7.34 6.89 38.45
N LEU A 21 -6.05 7.21 38.28
CA LEU A 21 -5.45 7.37 36.97
C LEU A 21 -5.30 6.00 36.31
N THR A 22 -5.72 5.92 35.05
CA THR A 22 -5.57 4.72 34.22
C THR A 22 -4.83 5.08 32.94
N ALA A 23 -4.24 4.08 32.29
CA ALA A 23 -3.70 4.24 30.93
C ALA A 23 -4.75 4.80 29.98
N LYS A 24 -6.01 4.35 30.11
CA LYS A 24 -7.14 4.81 29.30
C LYS A 24 -7.37 6.32 29.45
N TYR A 25 -7.39 6.82 30.69
CA TYR A 25 -7.52 8.25 30.95
C TYR A 25 -6.40 9.05 30.27
N ARG A 26 -5.16 8.55 30.28
CA ARG A 26 -4.03 9.21 29.59
C ARG A 26 -4.18 9.17 28.07
N ALA A 27 -4.66 8.07 27.50
CA ALA A 27 -4.94 7.99 26.07
C ALA A 27 -6.01 9.01 25.64
N GLU A 28 -7.06 9.19 26.46
CA GLU A 28 -8.11 10.19 26.23
C GLU A 28 -7.58 11.64 26.31
N GLN A 29 -6.55 11.91 27.12
CA GLN A 29 -5.92 13.23 27.19
C GLN A 29 -5.09 13.57 25.93
N TYR A 30 -4.58 12.56 25.22
CA TYR A 30 -3.73 12.72 24.05
C TYR A 30 -4.19 11.80 22.89
N PRO A 31 -5.42 12.00 22.38
CA PRO A 31 -6.06 11.05 21.46
C PRO A 31 -5.34 10.93 20.11
N ASN A 32 -4.49 11.89 19.75
CA ASN A 32 -3.74 11.87 18.50
C ASN A 32 -2.42 11.10 18.58
N ASP A 33 -1.88 10.90 19.78
CA ASP A 33 -0.51 10.40 19.97
C ASP A 33 -0.47 9.07 20.71
N TYR A 34 -1.44 8.82 21.60
CA TYR A 34 -1.51 7.61 22.40
C TYR A 34 -2.79 6.80 22.18
N TYR A 35 -2.71 5.51 22.49
CA TYR A 35 -3.85 4.62 22.65
C TYR A 35 -3.58 3.67 23.82
N GLU A 36 -4.64 3.15 24.42
CA GLU A 36 -4.55 2.17 25.49
C GLU A 36 -4.81 0.77 24.94
N SER A 37 -4.05 -0.21 25.42
CA SER A 37 -4.30 -1.63 25.19
C SER A 37 -3.79 -2.42 26.40
N GLY A 38 -4.62 -3.28 26.97
CA GLY A 38 -4.22 -4.16 28.07
C GLY A 38 -3.69 -3.42 29.30
N GLN A 39 -4.30 -2.27 29.66
CA GLN A 39 -3.89 -1.39 30.76
C GLN A 39 -2.51 -0.72 30.58
N GLN A 40 -1.97 -0.77 29.36
CA GLN A 40 -0.73 -0.11 28.97
C GLN A 40 -1.01 1.03 27.99
N LEU A 41 -0.20 2.08 28.06
CA LEU A 41 -0.29 3.22 27.16
C LEU A 41 0.74 3.05 26.04
N PHE A 42 0.30 3.03 24.79
CA PHE A 42 1.18 2.88 23.63
C PHE A 42 1.23 4.17 22.82
N CYS A 43 2.42 4.50 22.31
CA CYS A 43 2.56 5.55 21.31
C CYS A 43 2.22 5.04 19.90
N LYS A 44 1.35 5.75 19.19
CA LYS A 44 0.96 5.43 17.80
C LYS A 44 2.14 5.49 16.82
N PHE A 45 3.12 6.35 17.08
CA PHE A 45 4.24 6.60 16.19
C PHE A 45 5.51 5.84 16.57
N CYS A 46 5.72 5.61 17.87
CA CYS A 46 6.93 4.94 18.37
C CYS A 46 6.73 3.45 18.64
N GLN A 47 5.48 2.96 18.67
CA GLN A 47 5.12 1.55 18.79
C GLN A 47 5.70 0.85 20.04
N HIS A 48 5.90 1.61 21.12
CA HIS A 48 6.31 1.08 22.41
C HIS A 48 5.44 1.64 23.54
N THR A 49 5.47 0.94 24.67
CA THR A 49 4.76 1.31 25.88
C THR A 49 5.38 2.56 26.52
N ILE A 50 4.54 3.40 27.10
CA ILE A 50 4.89 4.62 27.83
C ILE A 50 4.41 4.46 29.26
N ASP A 51 5.27 4.82 30.22
CA ASP A 51 4.84 4.94 31.60
C ASP A 51 3.87 6.13 31.72
N TRP A 52 2.61 5.78 31.95
CA TRP A 52 1.47 6.69 31.95
C TRP A 52 1.20 7.29 33.33
N THR A 53 1.85 6.78 34.39
CA THR A 53 1.61 7.19 35.77
C THR A 53 1.91 8.68 35.96
N ARG A 54 2.99 9.16 35.35
CA ARG A 54 3.43 10.56 35.39
C ARG A 54 3.13 11.28 34.09
N LYS A 55 2.47 12.45 34.19
CA LYS A 55 2.15 13.30 33.04
C LYS A 55 3.43 13.78 32.33
N ASP A 56 4.49 14.04 33.08
CA ASP A 56 5.73 14.58 32.54
C ASP A 56 6.42 13.58 31.62
N ILE A 57 6.43 12.28 31.97
CA ILE A 57 6.98 11.22 31.10
C ILE A 57 6.25 11.20 29.75
N CYS A 58 4.93 11.33 29.76
CA CYS A 58 4.13 11.43 28.54
C CYS A 58 4.54 12.69 27.73
N ASN A 59 4.59 13.85 28.37
CA ASN A 59 4.94 15.10 27.69
C ASN A 59 6.37 15.08 27.12
N ASP A 60 7.33 14.54 27.87
CA ASP A 60 8.73 14.45 27.46
C ASP A 60 8.91 13.49 26.30
N HIS A 61 8.17 12.38 26.30
CA HIS A 61 8.11 11.49 25.15
C HIS A 61 7.65 12.22 23.87
N LEU A 62 6.57 13.01 23.94
CA LEU A 62 6.05 13.75 22.78
C LEU A 62 7.06 14.79 22.25
N LYS A 63 7.91 15.34 23.12
CA LYS A 63 8.98 16.28 22.75
C LYS A 63 10.26 15.59 22.27
N SER A 64 10.36 14.27 22.42
CA SER A 64 11.56 13.54 22.03
C SER A 64 11.81 13.64 20.52
N LYS A 65 13.09 13.75 20.13
CA LYS A 65 13.50 13.80 18.72
C LYS A 65 13.00 12.59 17.93
N VAL A 66 12.97 11.42 18.57
CA VAL A 66 12.50 10.16 17.97
C VAL A 66 11.01 10.24 17.63
N HIS A 67 10.19 10.69 18.58
CA HIS A 67 8.75 10.85 18.36
C HIS A 67 8.47 11.84 17.21
N LEU A 68 9.08 13.02 17.24
CA LEU A 68 8.88 14.05 16.21
C LEU A 68 9.25 13.53 14.80
N LYS A 69 10.36 12.81 14.69
CA LYS A 69 10.80 12.19 13.43
C LYS A 69 9.79 11.14 12.93
N ASN A 70 9.30 10.27 13.81
CA ASN A 70 8.36 9.21 13.43
C ASN A 70 6.98 9.77 13.08
N LYS A 71 6.52 10.79 13.80
CA LYS A 71 5.28 11.50 13.52
C LYS A 71 5.29 12.15 12.13
N ALA A 72 6.37 12.85 11.78
CA ALA A 72 6.55 13.44 10.46
C ALA A 72 6.53 12.40 9.32
N LYS A 73 7.18 11.24 9.52
CA LYS A 73 7.14 10.13 8.55
C LYS A 73 5.74 9.55 8.38
N SER A 74 5.01 9.37 9.47
CA SER A 74 3.65 8.82 9.45
C SER A 74 2.67 9.75 8.75
N THR A 75 2.82 11.07 8.89
CA THR A 75 2.00 12.04 8.15
C THR A 75 2.36 12.12 6.68
N ALA A 76 3.65 11.99 6.32
CA ALA A 76 4.10 12.00 4.93
C ALA A 76 3.72 10.70 4.17
N GLY A 77 3.71 9.55 4.85
CA GLY A 77 3.39 8.25 4.24
C GLY A 77 1.91 8.04 3.88
N LYS A 78 1.00 8.94 4.29
CA LYS A 78 -0.43 8.84 3.94
C LYS A 78 -0.74 9.24 2.49
N SER A 79 0.18 9.87 1.76
CA SER A 79 -0.01 10.21 0.34
C SER A 79 0.24 9.05 -0.62
N LEU A 80 0.70 7.89 -0.13
CA LEU A 80 1.08 6.72 -0.93
C LEU A 80 0.19 5.49 -0.70
N GLN A 81 -1.02 5.66 -0.16
CA GLN A 81 -1.99 4.56 -0.12
C GLN A 81 -2.60 4.34 -1.51
N VAL A 82 -1.91 3.58 -2.34
CA VAL A 82 -2.49 2.95 -3.53
C VAL A 82 -3.41 1.84 -3.03
N THR A 83 -4.71 1.91 -3.31
CA THR A 83 -5.68 0.86 -2.96
C THR A 83 -5.26 -0.47 -3.59
N ILE A 84 -5.51 -1.60 -2.90
CA ILE A 84 -5.21 -2.95 -3.40
C ILE A 84 -5.76 -3.16 -4.82
N GLU A 85 -6.97 -2.67 -5.10
CA GLU A 85 -7.61 -2.72 -6.42
C GLU A 85 -6.83 -1.98 -7.51
N ALA A 86 -6.27 -0.81 -7.20
CA ALA A 86 -5.45 -0.04 -8.14
C ALA A 86 -4.10 -0.74 -8.39
N MET A 87 -3.58 -1.45 -7.39
CA MET A 87 -2.38 -2.28 -7.54
C MET A 87 -2.64 -3.50 -8.43
N THR A 88 -3.76 -4.21 -8.24
CA THR A 88 -4.12 -5.36 -9.10
C THR A 88 -4.40 -4.93 -10.54
N GLN A 89 -5.14 -3.83 -10.75
CA GLN A 89 -5.37 -3.27 -12.08
C GLN A 89 -4.07 -2.90 -12.80
N SER A 90 -3.10 -2.34 -12.07
CA SER A 90 -1.77 -2.03 -12.61
C SER A 90 -0.99 -3.29 -13.00
N ILE A 91 -1.06 -4.36 -12.20
CA ILE A 91 -0.41 -5.64 -12.50
C ILE A 91 -1.05 -6.29 -13.74
N ASP A 92 -2.38 -6.32 -13.82
CA ASP A 92 -3.09 -6.92 -14.94
C ASP A 92 -2.82 -6.16 -16.25
N ALA A 93 -2.91 -4.82 -16.24
CA ALA A 93 -2.61 -3.99 -17.41
C ALA A 93 -1.15 -4.14 -17.89
N ARG A 94 -0.22 -4.36 -16.96
CA ARG A 94 1.18 -4.66 -17.30
C ARG A 94 1.34 -6.05 -17.91
N ARG A 95 0.60 -7.05 -17.42
CA ARG A 95 0.65 -8.42 -17.95
C ARG A 95 0.07 -8.47 -19.35
N GLU A 96 -1.11 -7.90 -19.54
CA GLU A 96 -1.80 -7.80 -20.84
C GLU A 96 -0.90 -7.13 -21.89
N PHE A 97 -0.28 -6.00 -21.55
CA PHE A 97 0.67 -5.32 -22.44
C PHE A 97 1.84 -6.21 -22.89
N VAL A 98 2.37 -7.04 -22.00
CA VAL A 98 3.49 -7.94 -22.35
C VAL A 98 3.00 -9.12 -23.20
N GLU A 99 1.84 -9.68 -22.90
CA GLU A 99 1.23 -10.77 -23.66
C GLU A 99 0.92 -10.32 -25.10
N ASP A 100 0.30 -9.16 -25.27
CA ASP A 100 -0.02 -8.56 -26.56
C ASP A 100 1.24 -8.23 -27.37
N PHE A 101 2.27 -7.71 -26.71
CA PHE A 101 3.54 -7.42 -27.38
C PHE A 101 4.21 -8.69 -27.91
N VAL A 102 4.21 -9.77 -27.13
CA VAL A 102 4.78 -11.06 -27.56
C VAL A 102 3.95 -11.66 -28.70
N ALA A 103 2.62 -11.59 -28.62
CA ALA A 103 1.73 -12.05 -29.70
C ALA A 103 1.99 -11.29 -31.01
N MET A 104 2.03 -9.95 -30.95
CA MET A 104 2.36 -9.11 -32.11
C MET A 104 3.74 -9.45 -32.69
N CYS A 105 4.75 -9.65 -31.85
CA CYS A 105 6.08 -10.07 -32.33
C CYS A 105 6.04 -11.44 -33.01
N ALA A 106 5.25 -12.38 -32.49
CA ALA A 106 5.10 -13.71 -33.11
C ALA A 106 4.36 -13.64 -34.46
N GLU A 107 3.29 -12.85 -34.56
CA GLU A 107 2.51 -12.67 -35.79
C GLU A 107 3.31 -11.94 -36.89
N ALA A 108 4.10 -10.95 -36.50
CA ALA A 108 4.91 -10.16 -37.43
C ALA A 108 6.28 -10.78 -37.75
N ASP A 109 6.56 -11.99 -37.26
CA ASP A 109 7.86 -12.67 -37.35
C ASP A 109 9.03 -11.79 -36.88
N ILE A 110 8.80 -11.02 -35.81
CA ILE A 110 9.78 -10.12 -35.20
C ILE A 110 10.53 -10.89 -34.09
N PRO A 111 11.83 -11.15 -34.24
CA PRO A 111 12.60 -11.85 -33.22
C PRO A 111 12.70 -11.02 -31.93
N LEU A 112 12.38 -11.64 -30.79
CA LEU A 112 12.40 -11.01 -29.46
C LEU A 112 13.77 -10.43 -29.10
N GLU A 113 14.87 -10.90 -29.69
CA GLU A 113 16.22 -10.33 -29.51
C GLU A 113 16.28 -8.84 -29.87
N LYS A 114 15.43 -8.39 -30.79
CA LYS A 114 15.34 -6.99 -31.24
C LYS A 114 14.60 -6.11 -30.22
N MET A 115 13.91 -6.69 -29.24
CA MET A 115 13.21 -5.94 -28.19
C MET A 115 14.14 -4.98 -27.43
N LYS A 116 15.44 -5.29 -27.31
CA LYS A 116 16.42 -4.43 -26.64
C LYS A 116 16.52 -3.05 -27.30
N ARG A 117 16.23 -2.95 -28.60
CA ARG A 117 16.21 -1.69 -29.35
C ARG A 117 14.84 -1.02 -29.32
N ILE A 118 13.75 -1.79 -29.20
CA ILE A 118 12.36 -1.29 -29.19
C ILE A 118 11.96 -0.79 -27.78
N ARG A 119 12.43 -1.46 -26.72
CA ARG A 119 12.09 -1.16 -25.32
C ARG A 119 12.35 0.30 -24.93
N PRO A 120 13.49 0.95 -25.26
CA PRO A 120 13.71 2.36 -24.91
C PRO A 120 12.64 3.30 -25.48
N PHE A 121 12.15 3.02 -26.70
CA PHE A 121 11.06 3.77 -27.31
C PHE A 121 9.75 3.56 -26.54
N LEU A 122 9.40 2.31 -26.23
CA LEU A 122 8.18 1.98 -25.48
C LEU A 122 8.20 2.55 -24.07
N VAL A 123 9.33 2.49 -23.37
CA VAL A 123 9.49 3.10 -22.03
C VAL A 123 9.27 4.62 -22.09
N LYS A 124 9.71 5.27 -23.17
CA LYS A 124 9.57 6.72 -23.33
C LYS A 124 8.15 7.15 -23.71
N HIS A 125 7.43 6.32 -24.48
CA HIS A 125 6.16 6.72 -25.12
C HIS A 125 4.92 5.96 -24.63
N CYS A 126 5.06 4.87 -23.88
CA CYS A 126 3.97 4.04 -23.40
C CYS A 126 3.98 3.94 -21.86
N LYS A 127 2.81 4.08 -21.22
CA LYS A 127 2.68 4.00 -19.75
C LYS A 127 3.15 2.64 -19.21
N GLN A 128 2.92 1.56 -19.94
CA GLN A 128 3.31 0.19 -19.61
C GLN A 128 4.64 -0.22 -20.25
N GLY A 129 5.36 0.66 -20.95
CA GLY A 129 6.58 0.30 -21.68
C GLY A 129 7.70 -0.28 -20.81
N GLY A 130 7.72 0.08 -19.52
CA GLY A 130 8.61 -0.50 -18.52
C GLY A 130 8.22 -1.90 -18.02
N ALA A 131 7.06 -2.42 -18.40
CA ALA A 131 6.61 -3.77 -18.05
C ALA A 131 7.41 -4.86 -18.78
N LEU A 132 8.01 -4.53 -19.92
CA LEU A 132 8.82 -5.47 -20.69
C LEU A 132 10.14 -5.76 -19.94
N PRO A 133 10.47 -7.05 -19.72
CA PRO A 133 11.73 -7.44 -19.10
C PRO A 133 12.92 -7.00 -19.95
N GLU A 134 14.10 -6.89 -19.35
CA GLU A 134 15.31 -6.43 -20.05
C GLU A 134 15.93 -7.50 -20.95
N ASN A 135 15.68 -8.75 -20.59
CA ASN A 135 16.22 -9.94 -21.22
C ASN A 135 15.13 -10.71 -21.97
N ALA A 136 15.38 -10.96 -23.26
CA ALA A 136 14.52 -11.79 -24.11
C ALA A 136 14.34 -13.21 -23.57
N SER A 137 15.33 -13.74 -22.84
CA SER A 137 15.26 -15.05 -22.17
C SER A 137 14.10 -15.12 -21.18
N SER A 138 13.80 -14.04 -20.46
CA SER A 138 12.70 -14.02 -19.49
C SER A 138 11.32 -14.11 -20.18
N LEU A 139 11.18 -13.49 -21.36
CA LEU A 139 9.97 -13.65 -22.19
C LEU A 139 9.85 -15.08 -22.74
N ARG A 140 10.98 -15.64 -23.21
CA ARG A 140 11.03 -17.01 -23.74
C ARG A 140 10.71 -18.05 -22.66
N GLU A 141 11.16 -17.86 -21.43
CA GLU A 141 10.93 -18.81 -20.34
C GLU A 141 9.55 -18.66 -19.67
N THR A 142 9.04 -17.43 -19.56
CA THR A 142 7.80 -17.16 -18.79
C THR A 142 6.54 -17.14 -19.67
N HIS A 143 6.64 -16.74 -20.94
CA HIS A 143 5.47 -16.46 -21.77
C HIS A 143 5.31 -17.39 -22.98
N LEU A 144 6.39 -17.93 -23.56
CA LEU A 144 6.26 -18.95 -24.60
C LEU A 144 5.55 -20.23 -24.12
N PRO A 145 5.78 -20.78 -22.91
CA PRO A 145 5.07 -21.99 -22.48
C PRO A 145 3.56 -21.78 -22.40
N ARG A 146 3.14 -20.56 -22.02
CA ARG A 146 1.73 -20.20 -21.86
C ARG A 146 1.04 -19.98 -23.20
N GLN A 147 1.72 -19.34 -24.16
CA GLN A 147 1.28 -19.20 -25.55
C GLN A 147 1.15 -20.56 -26.26
N PHE A 148 2.14 -21.44 -26.09
CA PHE A 148 2.14 -22.77 -26.71
C PHE A 148 1.02 -23.68 -26.15
N ASN A 149 0.74 -23.59 -24.85
CA ASN A 149 -0.34 -24.35 -24.21
C ASN A 149 -1.73 -23.88 -24.67
N THR A 150 -1.91 -22.58 -24.95
CA THR A 150 -3.14 -22.02 -25.53
C THR A 150 -3.35 -22.43 -27.00
N MET A 151 -2.30 -22.62 -27.78
CA MET A 151 -2.44 -23.13 -29.15
C MET A 151 -2.72 -24.65 -29.19
N LEU A 152 -2.17 -25.42 -28.25
CA LEU A 152 -2.42 -26.86 -28.15
C LEU A 152 -3.84 -27.17 -27.63
N ASN A 153 -4.39 -26.39 -26.71
CA ASN A 153 -5.73 -26.64 -26.16
C ASN A 153 -6.88 -26.27 -27.12
N MET A 154 -6.67 -25.34 -28.07
CA MET A 154 -7.59 -25.08 -29.19
C MET A 154 -7.56 -26.21 -30.24
N SER A 155 -6.42 -26.89 -30.38
CA SER A 155 -6.23 -27.99 -31.33
C SER A 155 -6.86 -29.32 -30.86
N THR A 156 -7.11 -29.48 -29.55
CA THR A 156 -7.77 -30.67 -28.99
C THR A 156 -9.30 -30.64 -29.04
N CYS A 157 -9.92 -29.49 -29.31
CA CYS A 157 -11.38 -29.37 -29.43
C CYS A 157 -11.93 -29.64 -30.84
N THR A 158 -11.09 -29.71 -31.88
CA THR A 158 -11.54 -29.95 -33.27
C THR A 158 -11.52 -31.41 -33.69
N ARG A 159 -11.18 -32.35 -32.79
CA ARG A 159 -11.00 -33.78 -33.13
C ARG A 159 -11.94 -34.75 -32.41
N SER A 160 -12.93 -34.25 -31.67
CA SER A 160 -13.95 -35.05 -30.96
C SER A 160 -15.35 -35.01 -31.59
N SER A 161 -15.45 -34.53 -32.84
CA SER A 161 -16.68 -34.65 -33.65
C SER A 161 -16.36 -35.39 -34.95
N SER A 162 -16.25 -36.71 -34.86
CA SER A 162 -16.35 -37.62 -36.00
C SER A 162 -17.09 -38.87 -35.54
#